data_AF-A0A3B3C6W2-F1
#
_entry.id   AF-A0A3B3C6W2-F1
#
_cell.length_a   1.000
_cell.length_b   1.000
_cell.length_c   1.000
_cell.angle_alpha   90.00
_cell.angle_beta   90.00
_cell.angle_gamma   90.00
#
_symmetry.space_group_name_H-M   'P 1'
#
loop_
_entity.id
_entity.type
_entity.pdbx_description
1 polymer ?
#
loop_
_entity_poly.entity_id
_entity_poly.type
_entity_poly.pdbx_seq_one_letter_code
_entity_poly.pdbx_strand_id
1 'polypeptide(L)'
;AVFTEEEEAEEPVSDLETMRNEVLVFNTNCPECGAPASTNMKLVNIPHFKEVIIMATNCDGCGHRTNEVKSGGATEELGTRISLHVTDPSDMTRDLLKSETCSVIIPELEFELGMAALGGKFTTLEGLLKDIKDLIVVKNPFVCGDSSTDDRVQKLAQFGEKIDKIVAGELKIHLILDDPAGNSYLQNVYAPEEDPEMTVEKYTRTFEQNEELGLNDMKTEGYQEEN
;
A
#
# COMPACT_ATOMS: atom_id res chain seq x y z
N ALA A 1 33.43 -13.31 -54.18
CA ALA A 1 32.19 -12.74 -53.63
C ALA A 1 32.29 -12.88 -52.12
N VAL A 2 32.54 -11.76 -51.44
CA VAL A 2 32.59 -11.71 -49.97
C VAL A 2 31.15 -11.48 -49.53
N PHE A 3 30.62 -12.42 -48.75
CA PHE A 3 29.33 -12.26 -48.06
C PHE A 3 29.56 -11.28 -46.92
N THR A 4 28.98 -10.09 -47.03
CA THR A 4 28.83 -9.16 -45.91
C THR A 4 27.55 -9.55 -45.19
N GLU A 5 27.69 -10.13 -44.00
CA GLU A 5 26.60 -10.22 -43.03
C GLU A 5 26.30 -8.79 -42.56
N GLU A 6 25.11 -8.30 -42.89
CA GLU A 6 24.57 -7.05 -42.35
C GLU A 6 24.20 -7.32 -40.89
N GLU A 7 24.97 -6.75 -39.95
CA GLU A 7 24.57 -6.65 -38.54
C GLU A 7 23.30 -5.79 -38.49
N GLU A 8 22.15 -6.43 -38.20
CA GLU A 8 20.92 -5.73 -37.83
C GLU A 8 21.21 -4.92 -36.56
N ALA A 9 21.17 -3.59 -36.69
CA ALA A 9 21.28 -2.67 -35.58
C ALA A 9 20.03 -2.82 -34.69
N GLU A 10 20.21 -3.36 -33.49
CA GLU A 10 19.18 -3.36 -32.45
C GLU A 10 18.76 -1.91 -32.17
N GLU A 11 17.47 -1.61 -32.36
CA GLU A 11 16.88 -0.33 -31.94
C GLU A 11 17.10 -0.15 -30.43
N PRO A 12 17.37 1.08 -29.95
CA PRO A 12 17.58 1.31 -28.52
C PRO A 12 16.29 0.96 -27.77
N VAL A 13 16.33 -0.15 -27.05
CA VAL A 13 15.31 -0.55 -26.08
C VAL A 13 15.06 0.66 -25.20
N SER A 14 13.81 1.15 -25.15
CA SER A 14 13.51 2.37 -24.39
C SER A 14 14.01 2.21 -22.95
N ASP A 15 14.66 3.24 -22.39
CA ASP A 15 15.21 3.22 -21.02
C ASP A 15 14.20 2.66 -19.98
N LEU A 16 12.90 2.86 -20.23
CA LEU A 16 11.81 2.38 -19.38
C LEU A 16 11.64 0.85 -19.39
N GLU A 17 11.82 0.19 -20.55
CA GLU A 17 11.74 -1.28 -20.63
C GLU A 17 12.93 -1.95 -19.96
N THR A 18 14.10 -1.33 -20.04
CA THR A 18 15.29 -1.75 -19.28
C THR A 18 15.04 -1.62 -17.77
N MET A 19 14.46 -0.50 -17.31
CA MET A 19 14.09 -0.31 -15.90
C MET A 19 13.04 -1.30 -15.37
N ARG A 20 12.16 -1.81 -16.23
CA ARG A 20 11.17 -2.85 -15.85
C ARG A 20 11.81 -4.21 -15.60
N ASN A 21 12.86 -4.52 -16.33
CA ASN A 21 13.51 -5.82 -16.29
C ASN A 21 14.67 -5.89 -15.29
N GLU A 22 15.20 -4.75 -14.87
CA GLU A 22 16.34 -4.66 -13.96
C GLU A 22 15.95 -4.20 -12.54
N VAL A 23 16.74 -4.62 -11.55
CA VAL A 23 16.66 -4.06 -10.19
C VAL A 23 17.67 -2.93 -10.10
N LEU A 24 17.18 -1.71 -9.91
CA LEU A 24 18.02 -0.54 -9.71
C LEU A 24 18.46 -0.48 -8.24
N VAL A 25 19.74 -0.27 -7.98
CA VAL A 25 20.27 -0.16 -6.62
C VAL A 25 20.86 1.23 -6.44
N PHE A 26 20.39 1.95 -5.41
CA PHE A 26 20.97 3.22 -5.00
C PHE A 26 21.33 3.21 -3.52
N ASN A 27 22.37 3.95 -3.18
CA ASN A 27 22.81 4.11 -1.80
C ASN A 27 22.10 5.30 -1.17
N THR A 28 21.54 5.09 0.02
CA THR A 28 20.87 6.12 0.83
C THR A 28 21.27 5.97 2.30
N ASN A 29 20.76 6.83 3.16
CA ASN A 29 20.93 6.67 4.61
C ASN A 29 19.74 5.90 5.18
N CYS A 30 20.03 5.01 6.14
CA CYS A 30 19.02 4.28 6.89
C CYS A 30 18.09 5.26 7.62
N PRO A 31 16.75 5.15 7.47
CA PRO A 31 15.82 6.06 8.12
C PRO A 31 15.83 5.93 9.65
N GLU A 32 16.30 4.80 10.18
CA GLU A 32 16.32 4.53 11.61
C GLU A 32 17.63 4.95 12.30
N CYS A 33 18.79 4.65 11.71
CA CYS A 33 20.09 4.89 12.36
C CYS A 33 21.00 5.88 11.62
N GLY A 34 20.60 6.34 10.42
CA GLY A 34 21.39 7.25 9.58
C GLY A 34 22.64 6.63 8.94
N ALA A 35 22.94 5.35 9.19
CA ALA A 35 24.06 4.67 8.57
C ALA A 35 23.84 4.49 7.05
N PRO A 36 24.90 4.44 6.22
CA PRO A 36 24.77 4.12 4.80
C PRO A 36 24.07 2.77 4.61
N ALA A 37 23.03 2.73 3.78
CA ALA A 37 22.24 1.56 3.43
C ALA A 37 22.00 1.53 1.92
N SER A 38 21.76 0.34 1.37
CA SER A 38 21.34 0.19 -0.03
C SER A 38 19.83 0.02 -0.10
N THR A 39 19.21 0.70 -1.05
CA THR A 39 17.80 0.53 -1.40
C THR A 39 17.71 -0.05 -2.80
N ASN A 40 17.04 -1.20 -2.89
CA ASN A 40 16.72 -1.83 -4.16
C ASN A 40 15.37 -1.31 -4.63
N MET A 41 15.34 -0.78 -5.85
CA MET A 41 14.13 -0.32 -6.52
C MET A 41 13.80 -1.27 -7.67
N LYS A 42 12.55 -1.70 -7.73
CA LYS A 42 12.02 -2.47 -8.85
C LYS A 42 10.68 -1.90 -9.29
N LEU A 43 10.56 -1.63 -10.58
CA LEU A 43 9.30 -1.31 -11.21
C LEU A 43 8.53 -2.62 -11.45
N VAL A 44 7.36 -2.75 -10.85
CA VAL A 44 6.54 -3.97 -10.90
C VAL A 44 5.17 -3.63 -11.44
N ASN A 45 4.77 -4.35 -12.49
CA ASN A 45 3.40 -4.31 -12.97
C ASN A 45 2.59 -5.40 -12.27
N ILE A 46 1.68 -5.01 -11.39
CA ILE A 46 0.81 -5.97 -10.69
C ILE A 46 -0.32 -6.32 -11.67
N PRO A 47 -0.52 -7.61 -12.02
CA PRO A 47 -1.61 -8.00 -12.90
C PRO A 47 -2.96 -7.51 -12.39
N HIS A 48 -3.80 -6.97 -13.29
CA HIS A 48 -5.09 -6.37 -12.95
C HIS A 48 -5.00 -5.14 -12.02
N PHE A 49 -3.81 -4.59 -11.85
CA PHE A 49 -3.55 -3.31 -11.18
C PHE A 49 -2.53 -2.49 -11.99
N LYS A 50 -2.13 -1.34 -11.46
CA LYS A 50 -1.19 -0.43 -12.12
C LYS A 50 0.27 -0.74 -11.79
N GLU A 51 1.15 -0.04 -12.50
CA GLU A 51 2.58 -0.06 -12.27
C GLU A 51 2.92 0.60 -10.93
N VAL A 52 3.67 -0.12 -10.10
CA VAL A 52 4.14 0.32 -8.79
C VAL A 52 5.65 0.20 -8.70
N ILE A 53 6.25 1.06 -7.89
CA ILE A 53 7.67 1.06 -7.57
C ILE A 53 7.83 0.44 -6.19
N ILE A 54 8.50 -0.70 -6.11
CA ILE A 54 8.86 -1.33 -4.84
C ILE A 54 10.27 -0.89 -4.46
N MET A 55 10.42 -0.30 -3.28
CA MET A 55 11.67 0.18 -2.68
C MET A 55 11.96 -0.64 -1.42
N ALA A 56 12.98 -1.50 -1.49
CA ALA A 56 13.38 -2.36 -0.38
C ALA A 56 14.73 -1.88 0.19
N THR A 57 14.73 -1.32 1.40
CA THR A 57 15.96 -0.92 2.09
C THR A 57 16.34 -1.97 3.13
N ASN A 58 17.60 -2.41 3.11
CA ASN A 58 18.15 -3.32 4.10
C ASN A 58 19.42 -2.69 4.69
N CYS A 59 19.43 -2.45 6.00
CA CYS A 59 20.54 -1.82 6.69
C CYS A 59 21.39 -2.87 7.42
N ASP A 60 22.64 -3.04 7.00
CA ASP A 60 23.57 -3.97 7.65
C ASP A 60 24.05 -3.50 9.03
N GLY A 61 23.91 -2.21 9.34
CA GLY A 61 24.35 -1.61 10.60
C GLY A 61 23.43 -1.90 11.78
N CYS A 62 22.11 -1.71 11.60
CA CYS A 62 21.11 -1.92 12.66
C CYS A 62 20.13 -3.06 12.38
N GLY A 63 20.16 -3.67 11.18
CA GLY A 63 19.22 -4.73 10.79
C GLY A 63 17.85 -4.22 10.32
N HIS A 64 17.67 -2.90 10.18
CA HIS A 64 16.42 -2.32 9.68
C HIS A 64 16.09 -2.82 8.27
N ARG A 65 14.85 -3.24 8.07
CA ARG A 65 14.31 -3.70 6.78
C ARG A 65 12.96 -3.06 6.53
N THR A 66 12.80 -2.45 5.36
CA THR A 66 11.54 -1.87 4.91
C THR A 66 11.27 -2.25 3.46
N ASN A 67 10.00 -2.45 3.13
CA ASN A 67 9.49 -2.65 1.77
C ASN A 67 8.41 -1.59 1.53
N GLU A 68 8.84 -0.45 0.99
CA GLU A 68 7.95 0.64 0.63
C GLU A 68 7.45 0.43 -0.81
N VAL A 69 6.18 0.71 -1.04
CA VAL A 69 5.59 0.66 -2.38
C VAL A 69 4.99 2.01 -2.69
N LYS A 70 5.44 2.58 -3.80
CA LYS A 70 4.99 3.87 -4.32
C LYS A 70 4.29 3.65 -5.64
N SER A 71 3.30 4.49 -5.93
CA SER A 71 2.68 4.46 -7.26
C SER A 71 3.65 5.02 -8.29
N GLY A 72 3.84 4.31 -9.40
CA GLY A 72 4.71 4.78 -10.49
C GLY A 72 4.04 5.82 -11.40
N GLY A 73 2.71 5.95 -11.30
CA GLY A 73 1.91 6.88 -12.10
C GLY A 73 1.43 8.12 -11.33
N ALA A 74 0.77 9.01 -12.06
CA ALA A 74 0.07 10.16 -11.48
C ALA A 74 -1.07 9.72 -10.56
N THR A 75 -1.48 10.60 -9.65
CA THR A 75 -2.70 10.44 -8.85
C THR A 75 -3.90 10.23 -9.78
N GLU A 76 -4.74 9.24 -9.48
CA GLU A 76 -5.93 8.95 -10.30
C GLU A 76 -6.89 10.15 -10.32
N GLU A 77 -7.75 10.21 -11.35
CA GLU A 77 -8.80 11.23 -11.42
C GLU A 77 -9.88 11.05 -10.33
N LEU A 78 -10.10 9.81 -9.90
CA LEU A 78 -11.14 9.41 -8.96
C LEU A 78 -10.53 8.69 -7.75
N GLY A 79 -11.16 8.87 -6.60
CA GLY A 79 -10.92 8.04 -5.43
C GLY A 79 -11.49 6.63 -5.65
N THR A 80 -10.95 5.65 -4.94
CA THR A 80 -11.39 4.26 -5.01
C THR A 80 -11.68 3.74 -3.62
N ARG A 81 -12.88 3.19 -3.44
CA ARG A 81 -13.31 2.49 -2.23
C ARG A 81 -13.49 1.01 -2.55
N ILE A 82 -12.70 0.16 -1.89
CA ILE A 82 -12.78 -1.30 -2.03
C ILE A 82 -13.38 -1.83 -0.75
N SER A 83 -14.50 -2.55 -0.84
CA SER A 83 -15.11 -3.23 0.30
C SER A 83 -15.04 -4.74 0.06
N LEU A 84 -14.46 -5.48 1.00
CA LEU A 84 -14.39 -6.94 0.99
C LEU A 84 -15.11 -7.48 2.22
N HIS A 85 -16.09 -8.34 2.01
CA HIS A 85 -16.67 -9.15 3.08
C HIS A 85 -15.83 -10.42 3.25
N VAL A 86 -15.07 -10.46 4.35
CA VAL A 86 -14.20 -11.59 4.70
C VAL A 86 -15.07 -12.72 5.21
N THR A 87 -15.12 -13.82 4.47
CA THR A 87 -16.01 -14.95 4.78
C THR A 87 -15.28 -16.26 5.00
N ASP A 88 -14.09 -16.42 4.42
CA ASP A 88 -13.32 -17.65 4.43
C ASP A 88 -11.88 -17.41 4.90
N PRO A 89 -11.25 -18.36 5.63
CA PRO A 89 -9.84 -18.24 6.00
C PRO A 89 -8.88 -18.03 4.82
N SER A 90 -9.24 -18.49 3.61
CA SER A 90 -8.44 -18.26 2.40
C SER A 90 -8.32 -16.77 2.02
N ASP A 91 -9.29 -15.92 2.42
CA ASP A 91 -9.25 -14.47 2.19
C ASP A 91 -8.02 -13.83 2.86
N MET A 92 -7.48 -14.43 3.92
CA MET A 92 -6.27 -13.96 4.63
C MET A 92 -5.03 -13.92 3.75
N THR A 93 -5.01 -14.73 2.68
CA THR A 93 -3.88 -14.85 1.75
C THR A 93 -3.95 -13.86 0.59
N ARG A 94 -5.03 -13.07 0.47
CA ARG A 94 -5.18 -12.07 -0.59
C ARG A 94 -4.08 -11.03 -0.51
N ASP A 95 -3.45 -10.77 -1.64
CA ASP A 95 -2.50 -9.68 -1.79
C ASP A 95 -3.20 -8.33 -1.64
N LEU A 96 -2.57 -7.42 -0.90
CA LEU A 96 -3.08 -6.11 -0.53
C LEU A 96 -1.96 -5.08 -0.64
N LEU A 97 -2.19 -4.02 -1.41
CA LEU A 97 -1.37 -2.82 -1.40
C LEU A 97 -2.13 -1.72 -0.68
N LYS A 98 -1.62 -1.28 0.47
CA LYS A 98 -2.13 -0.10 1.16
C LYS A 98 -1.28 1.11 0.78
N SER A 99 -1.86 2.08 0.06
CA SER A 99 -1.19 3.34 -0.20
C SER A 99 -1.07 4.21 1.07
N GLU A 100 -0.25 5.25 1.01
CA GLU A 100 -0.13 6.24 2.08
C GLU A 100 -1.43 7.05 2.26
N THR A 101 -2.22 7.23 1.22
CA THR A 101 -3.47 7.99 1.23
C THR A 101 -4.69 7.14 1.55
N CYS A 102 -4.50 5.83 1.78
CA CYS A 102 -5.60 4.92 2.07
C CYS A 102 -5.91 4.87 3.57
N SER A 103 -7.18 5.01 3.92
CA SER A 103 -7.71 4.60 5.23
C SER A 103 -8.22 3.16 5.18
N VAL A 104 -8.21 2.49 6.34
CA VAL A 104 -8.73 1.12 6.50
C VAL A 104 -9.83 1.14 7.55
N ILE A 105 -11.02 0.68 7.20
CA ILE A 105 -12.18 0.69 8.09
C ILE A 105 -12.66 -0.74 8.29
N ILE A 106 -12.92 -1.11 9.54
CA ILE A 106 -13.55 -2.39 9.93
C ILE A 106 -14.79 -2.05 10.77
N PRO A 107 -15.99 -1.94 10.17
CA PRO A 107 -17.19 -1.48 10.84
C PRO A 107 -17.58 -2.33 12.06
N GLU A 108 -17.44 -3.65 12.00
CA GLU A 108 -17.78 -4.58 13.09
C GLU A 108 -16.90 -4.41 14.33
N LEU A 109 -15.72 -3.80 14.16
CA LEU A 109 -14.81 -3.48 15.25
C LEU A 109 -14.91 -2.01 15.69
N GLU A 110 -15.76 -1.21 15.04
CA GLU A 110 -15.80 0.26 15.18
C GLU A 110 -14.39 0.86 15.04
N PHE A 111 -13.63 0.32 14.09
CA PHE A 111 -12.22 0.63 13.91
C PHE A 111 -11.97 1.34 12.58
N GLU A 112 -11.17 2.40 12.66
CA GLU A 112 -10.66 3.13 11.50
C GLU A 112 -9.17 3.40 11.71
N LEU A 113 -8.38 2.98 10.73
CA LEU A 113 -6.98 3.31 10.60
C LEU A 113 -6.87 4.48 9.63
N GLY A 114 -6.41 5.62 10.13
CA GLY A 114 -6.22 6.82 9.33
C GLY A 114 -5.18 6.65 8.22
N MET A 115 -5.16 7.64 7.33
CA MET A 115 -4.15 7.78 6.27
C MET A 115 -2.73 7.83 6.89
N ALA A 116 -1.72 7.53 6.08
CA ALA A 116 -0.30 7.37 6.40
C ALA A 116 0.05 6.21 7.35
N ALA A 117 -0.83 5.84 8.28
CA ALA A 117 -0.58 4.73 9.20
C ALA A 117 -0.51 3.40 8.42
N LEU A 118 0.60 2.66 8.60
CA LEU A 118 0.90 1.40 7.89
C LEU A 118 0.78 1.53 6.36
N GLY A 119 0.94 2.74 5.80
CA GLY A 119 0.85 3.00 4.37
C GLY A 119 2.11 2.63 3.60
N GLY A 120 2.01 2.63 2.27
CA GLY A 120 3.11 2.32 1.36
C GLY A 120 3.59 0.88 1.48
N LYS A 121 2.70 -0.07 1.83
CA LYS A 121 3.09 -1.46 2.09
C LYS A 121 2.33 -2.41 1.19
N PHE A 122 3.07 -3.31 0.54
CA PHE A 122 2.52 -4.50 -0.11
C PHE A 122 2.62 -5.68 0.86
N THR A 123 1.48 -6.27 1.18
CA THR A 123 1.30 -7.31 2.19
C THR A 123 0.13 -8.21 1.82
N THR A 124 -0.16 -9.22 2.63
CA THR A 124 -1.47 -9.91 2.59
C THR A 124 -2.46 -9.28 3.56
N LEU A 125 -3.74 -9.62 3.42
CA LEU A 125 -4.78 -9.26 4.38
C LEU A 125 -4.41 -9.67 5.81
N GLU A 126 -3.89 -10.89 6.00
CA GLU A 126 -3.38 -11.36 7.30
C GLU A 126 -2.28 -10.46 7.85
N GLY A 127 -1.31 -10.11 7.01
CA GLY A 127 -0.19 -9.26 7.40
C GLY A 127 -0.65 -7.89 7.87
N LEU A 128 -1.61 -7.27 7.15
CA LEU A 128 -2.18 -5.99 7.54
C LEU A 128 -2.91 -6.07 8.90
N LEU A 129 -3.71 -7.11 9.14
CA LEU A 129 -4.42 -7.30 10.41
C LEU A 129 -3.45 -7.52 11.58
N LYS A 130 -2.38 -8.27 11.37
CA LYS A 130 -1.31 -8.44 12.38
C LYS A 130 -0.60 -7.13 12.68
N ASP A 131 -0.26 -6.34 11.66
CA ASP A 131 0.35 -5.02 11.86
C ASP A 131 -0.58 -4.07 12.62
N ILE A 132 -1.89 -4.08 12.32
CA ILE A 132 -2.90 -3.30 13.04
C ILE A 132 -2.92 -3.72 14.52
N LYS A 133 -2.93 -5.02 14.80
CA LYS A 133 -2.87 -5.53 16.17
C LYS A 133 -1.60 -5.08 16.89
N ASP A 134 -0.45 -5.20 16.25
CA ASP A 134 0.84 -4.79 16.83
C ASP A 134 0.88 -3.28 17.11
N LEU A 135 0.37 -2.47 16.20
CA LEU A 135 0.30 -1.01 16.36
C LEU A 135 -0.61 -0.61 17.53
N ILE A 136 -1.81 -1.20 17.62
CA ILE A 136 -2.86 -0.79 18.55
C ILE A 136 -2.71 -1.42 19.94
N VAL A 137 -2.18 -2.65 20.04
CA VAL A 137 -2.09 -3.40 21.29
C VAL A 137 -0.68 -3.39 21.86
N VAL A 138 0.34 -3.67 21.04
CA VAL A 138 1.72 -3.87 21.51
C VAL A 138 2.48 -2.56 21.62
N LYS A 139 2.40 -1.72 20.60
CA LYS A 139 3.16 -0.47 20.51
C LYS A 139 2.42 0.74 21.07
N ASN A 140 1.24 0.54 21.66
CA ASN A 140 0.40 1.63 22.13
C ASN A 140 0.97 2.24 23.42
N PRO A 141 1.54 3.46 23.36
CA PRO A 141 2.23 4.05 24.50
C PRO A 141 1.26 4.43 25.62
N PHE A 142 -0.04 4.50 25.34
CA PHE A 142 -1.07 4.80 26.34
C PHE A 142 -1.45 3.60 27.22
N VAL A 143 -0.91 2.41 26.95
CA VAL A 143 -1.02 1.23 27.84
C VAL A 143 0.09 1.23 28.90
N CYS A 144 1.20 1.96 28.67
CA CYS A 144 2.32 2.07 29.59
C CYS A 144 2.28 3.39 30.38
N GLY A 145 1.38 3.48 31.36
CA GLY A 145 1.32 4.60 32.30
C GLY A 145 0.48 4.28 33.52
N ASP A 146 0.83 4.89 34.66
CA ASP A 146 0.11 4.80 35.94
C ASP A 146 -1.31 5.43 35.90
N SER A 147 -1.61 6.16 34.82
CA SER A 147 -2.91 6.79 34.55
C SER A 147 -3.79 5.98 33.59
N SER A 148 -3.38 4.77 33.21
CA SER A 148 -4.21 3.90 32.37
C SER A 148 -5.40 3.36 33.18
N THR A 149 -6.62 3.61 32.71
CA THR A 149 -7.82 3.03 33.32
C THR A 149 -7.91 1.56 32.94
N ASP A 150 -8.23 0.67 33.89
CA ASP A 150 -8.39 -0.78 33.64
C ASP A 150 -9.34 -1.05 32.45
N ASP A 151 -10.36 -0.21 32.27
CA ASP A 151 -11.33 -0.28 31.16
C ASP A 151 -10.67 -0.14 29.77
N ARG A 152 -9.67 0.74 29.60
CA ARG A 152 -8.98 0.91 28.31
C ARG A 152 -8.12 -0.29 27.97
N VAL A 153 -7.41 -0.83 28.96
CA VAL A 153 -6.55 -2.01 28.75
C VAL A 153 -7.41 -3.22 28.37
N GLN A 154 -8.56 -3.39 29.04
CA GLN A 154 -9.52 -4.45 28.70
C GLN A 154 -10.08 -4.28 27.28
N LYS A 155 -10.46 -3.08 26.86
CA LYS A 155 -10.96 -2.81 25.50
C LYS A 155 -9.90 -3.12 24.43
N LEU A 156 -8.65 -2.76 24.67
CA LEU A 156 -7.54 -3.06 23.76
C LEU A 156 -7.25 -4.56 23.68
N ALA A 157 -7.30 -5.27 24.81
CA ALA A 157 -7.17 -6.73 24.83
C ALA A 157 -8.31 -7.40 24.05
N GLN A 158 -9.56 -6.96 24.26
CA GLN A 158 -10.72 -7.45 23.51
C GLN A 158 -10.61 -7.17 22.02
N PHE A 159 -10.10 -5.99 21.63
CA PHE A 159 -9.82 -5.68 20.22
C PHE A 159 -8.79 -6.65 19.64
N GLY A 160 -7.69 -6.89 20.33
CA GLY A 160 -6.67 -7.86 19.92
C GLY A 160 -7.24 -9.29 19.76
N GLU A 161 -8.08 -9.75 20.68
CA GLU A 161 -8.76 -11.04 20.59
C GLU A 161 -9.72 -11.11 19.39
N LYS A 162 -10.44 -10.03 19.08
CA LYS A 162 -11.31 -9.97 17.90
C LYS A 162 -10.51 -10.08 16.61
N ILE A 163 -9.36 -9.41 16.52
CA ILE A 163 -8.45 -9.54 15.37
C ILE A 163 -7.96 -10.99 15.23
N ASP A 164 -7.59 -11.65 16.33
CA ASP A 164 -7.16 -13.06 16.29
C ASP A 164 -8.28 -13.99 15.77
N LYS A 165 -9.53 -13.75 16.18
CA LYS A 165 -10.68 -14.49 15.67
C LYS A 165 -10.94 -14.26 14.18
N ILE A 166 -10.72 -13.04 13.69
CA ILE A 166 -10.82 -12.72 12.27
C ILE A 166 -9.75 -13.49 11.48
N VAL A 167 -8.49 -13.44 11.94
CA VAL A 167 -7.37 -14.15 11.31
C VAL A 167 -7.59 -15.67 11.33
N ALA A 168 -8.21 -16.20 12.37
CA ALA A 168 -8.59 -17.62 12.45
C ALA A 168 -9.81 -17.99 11.57
N GLY A 169 -10.49 -17.01 10.97
CA GLY A 169 -11.70 -17.20 10.17
C GLY A 169 -12.96 -17.50 11.00
N GLU A 170 -12.94 -17.23 12.30
CA GLU A 170 -14.07 -17.44 13.21
C GLU A 170 -15.06 -16.26 13.19
N LEU A 171 -14.62 -15.08 12.75
CA LEU A 171 -15.42 -13.87 12.68
C LEU A 171 -15.41 -13.31 11.26
N LYS A 172 -16.61 -13.16 10.68
CA LYS A 172 -16.81 -12.49 9.40
C LYS A 172 -16.87 -10.98 9.60
N ILE A 173 -16.18 -10.23 8.75
CA ILE A 173 -16.09 -8.78 8.85
C ILE A 173 -16.12 -8.14 7.47
N HIS A 174 -16.44 -6.85 7.41
CA HIS A 174 -16.19 -6.03 6.23
C HIS A 174 -14.88 -5.27 6.41
N LEU A 175 -13.95 -5.46 5.48
CA LEU A 175 -12.76 -4.63 5.34
C LEU A 175 -13.00 -3.62 4.24
N ILE A 176 -12.86 -2.34 4.56
CA ILE A 176 -13.02 -1.26 3.59
C ILE A 176 -11.68 -0.54 3.47
N LEU A 177 -11.14 -0.48 2.25
CA LEU A 177 -10.01 0.36 1.86
C LEU A 177 -10.57 1.57 1.14
N ASP A 178 -10.42 2.75 1.71
CA ASP A 178 -10.84 4.01 1.09
C ASP A 178 -9.60 4.84 0.75
N ASP A 179 -9.32 4.97 -0.55
CA ASP A 179 -8.16 5.69 -1.05
C ASP A 179 -8.56 6.81 -2.03
N PRO A 180 -8.52 8.08 -1.58
CA PRO A 180 -8.79 9.23 -2.44
C PRO A 180 -7.84 9.35 -3.64
N ALA A 181 -6.63 8.79 -3.56
CA ALA A 181 -5.65 8.81 -4.66
C ALA A 181 -5.80 7.63 -5.63
N GLY A 182 -6.64 6.63 -5.31
CA GLY A 182 -6.86 5.44 -6.14
C GLY A 182 -5.61 4.57 -6.30
N ASN A 183 -4.71 4.59 -5.32
CA ASN A 183 -3.39 3.95 -5.33
C ASN A 183 -3.32 2.65 -4.51
N SER A 184 -4.41 2.23 -3.88
CA SER A 184 -4.53 0.97 -3.16
C SER A 184 -5.05 -0.17 -4.04
N TYR A 185 -4.70 -1.40 -3.65
CA TYR A 185 -5.10 -2.63 -4.34
C TYR A 185 -5.50 -3.69 -3.33
N LEU A 186 -6.50 -4.49 -3.71
CA LEU A 186 -6.87 -5.72 -3.03
C LEU A 186 -7.13 -6.79 -4.08
N GLN A 187 -6.53 -7.96 -3.90
CA GLN A 187 -6.61 -9.04 -4.86
C GLN A 187 -8.02 -9.61 -4.98
N ASN A 188 -8.53 -9.59 -6.21
CA ASN A 188 -9.65 -10.41 -6.62
C ASN A 188 -9.14 -11.83 -6.95
N VAL A 189 -9.48 -12.80 -6.11
CA VAL A 189 -9.06 -14.20 -6.31
C VAL A 189 -9.82 -14.90 -7.45
N TYR A 190 -10.94 -14.34 -7.89
CA TYR A 190 -11.77 -14.84 -8.99
C TYR A 190 -11.45 -14.19 -10.34
N ALA A 191 -10.50 -13.24 -10.39
CA ALA A 191 -10.17 -12.52 -11.60
C ALA A 191 -9.89 -13.48 -12.79
N PRO A 192 -10.44 -13.21 -13.98
CA PRO A 192 -11.11 -11.99 -14.41
C PRO A 192 -12.61 -11.89 -14.06
N GLU A 193 -13.18 -12.91 -13.41
CA GLU A 193 -14.58 -12.87 -12.95
C GLU A 193 -14.73 -11.94 -11.73
N GLU A 194 -15.94 -11.42 -11.53
CA GLU A 194 -16.23 -10.57 -10.38
C GLU A 194 -16.26 -11.41 -9.09
N ASP A 195 -15.65 -10.89 -8.03
CA ASP A 195 -15.73 -11.49 -6.71
C ASP A 195 -17.09 -11.15 -6.09
N PRO A 196 -17.91 -12.14 -5.70
CA PRO A 196 -19.23 -11.88 -5.12
C PRO A 196 -19.17 -11.15 -3.77
N GLU A 197 -18.05 -11.23 -3.04
CA GLU A 197 -17.87 -10.65 -1.71
C GLU A 197 -17.03 -9.35 -1.75
N MET A 198 -16.58 -8.91 -2.93
CA MET A 198 -15.78 -7.69 -3.09
C MET A 198 -16.45 -6.69 -4.04
N THR A 199 -16.59 -5.45 -3.59
CA THR A 199 -17.11 -4.34 -4.40
C THR A 199 -16.07 -3.24 -4.51
N VAL A 200 -15.84 -2.75 -5.73
CA VAL A 200 -14.94 -1.63 -6.02
C VAL A 200 -15.76 -0.46 -6.54
N GLU A 201 -15.80 0.62 -5.77
CA GLU A 201 -16.53 1.84 -6.11
C GLU A 201 -15.54 2.97 -6.42
N LYS A 202 -15.73 3.64 -7.55
CA LYS A 202 -14.99 4.88 -7.86
C LYS A 202 -15.85 6.08 -7.50
N TYR A 203 -15.25 7.09 -6.88
CA TYR A 203 -15.96 8.29 -6.46
C TYR A 203 -15.19 9.56 -6.82
N THR A 204 -15.93 10.65 -7.03
CA THR A 204 -15.33 11.98 -7.19
C THR A 204 -14.88 12.49 -5.84
N ARG A 205 -13.59 12.82 -5.73
CA ARG A 205 -13.00 13.38 -4.50
C ARG A 205 -13.74 14.64 -4.05
N THR A 206 -13.84 14.81 -2.74
CA THR A 206 -14.28 16.06 -2.14
C THR A 206 -13.22 17.15 -2.29
N PHE A 207 -13.61 18.40 -2.09
CA PHE A 207 -12.67 19.53 -2.10
C PHE A 207 -11.55 19.36 -1.06
N GLU A 208 -11.89 18.87 0.14
CA GLU A 208 -10.94 18.62 1.22
C GLU A 208 -9.95 17.51 0.86
N GLN A 209 -10.42 16.41 0.24
CA GLN A 209 -9.54 15.35 -0.24
C GLN A 209 -8.59 15.85 -1.34
N ASN A 210 -9.05 16.73 -2.23
CA ASN A 210 -8.17 17.35 -3.21
C ASN A 210 -7.14 18.29 -2.56
N GLU A 211 -7.51 18.98 -1.49
CA GLU A 211 -6.59 19.85 -0.75
C GLU A 211 -5.49 19.05 -0.07
N GLU A 212 -5.85 17.94 0.60
CA GLU A 212 -4.88 17.04 1.23
C GLU A 212 -3.92 16.41 0.22
N LEU A 213 -4.38 16.15 -1.00
CA LEU A 213 -3.56 15.65 -2.10
C LEU A 213 -2.79 16.77 -2.84
N GLY A 214 -2.99 18.04 -2.48
CA GLY A 214 -2.35 19.20 -3.13
C GLY A 214 -2.82 19.43 -4.58
N LEU A 215 -4.01 18.96 -4.94
CA LEU A 215 -4.56 19.00 -6.30
C LEU A 215 -5.31 20.29 -6.61
N ASN A 216 -5.87 20.98 -5.59
CA ASN A 216 -6.67 22.18 -5.82
C ASN A 216 -5.84 23.35 -6.41
N ASP A 217 -4.57 23.47 -6.00
CA ASP A 217 -3.66 24.52 -6.48
C ASP A 217 -2.81 24.08 -7.69
N MET A 218 -3.00 22.85 -8.18
CA MET A 218 -2.20 22.30 -9.27
C MET A 218 -2.65 22.90 -10.60
N LYS A 219 -1.85 23.80 -11.16
CA LYS A 219 -2.00 24.23 -12.56
C LYS A 219 -1.39 23.17 -13.46
N THR A 220 -2.18 22.61 -14.38
CA THR A 220 -1.69 21.63 -15.37
C THR A 220 -1.54 22.24 -16.76
N GLU A 221 -2.00 23.48 -16.97
CA GLU A 221 -2.07 24.15 -18.26
C GLU A 221 -1.60 25.62 -18.17
N GLY A 222 -1.28 26.23 -19.32
CA GLY A 222 -1.00 27.67 -19.42
C GLY A 222 0.43 28.12 -19.06
N TYR A 223 1.37 27.18 -18.86
CA TYR A 223 2.77 27.50 -18.56
C TYR A 223 3.55 28.16 -19.72
N GLN A 224 3.01 28.16 -20.94
CA GLN A 224 3.71 28.63 -22.15
C GLN A 224 3.29 30.04 -22.62
N GLU A 225 2.32 30.70 -21.98
CA GLU A 225 1.80 32.00 -22.47
C GLU A 225 2.52 33.22 -21.89
N GLU A 226 3.54 33.05 -21.04
CA GLU A 226 4.38 34.14 -20.52
C GLU A 226 5.84 33.96 -20.97
N ASN A 227 6.14 34.27 -22.24
CA ASN A 227 7.48 34.66 -22.71
C ASN A 227 7.39 35.58 -23.93
#